data_AF-A0A9E2LLN1-F1
#
_entry.id   AF-A0A9E2LLN1-F1
#
_cell.length_a   1.000
_cell.length_b   1.000
_cell.length_c   1.000
_cell.angle_alpha   90.00
_cell.angle_beta   90.00
_cell.angle_gamma   90.00
#
_symmetry.space_group_name_H-M   'P 1'
#
loop_
_entity.id
_entity.type
_entity.pdbx_description
1 polymer ?
#
loop_
_entity_poly.entity_id
_entity_poly.type
_entity_poly.pdbx_seq_one_letter_code
_entity_poly.pdbx_strand_id
1 'polypeptide(L)'
;MKVSLSWLNDYISIDKESYSSIADALTMVGLEVDSITDRYDYLDRVIVGRILNIKPHPNAEKLKVCDVDIGNHIIQVVCGAPNIHEDMVAPVALPGTRLPEGPVLEKGRIRNEISEGLLCSEAELGLGTDRSGVMILDQKQLIGNKLAKALELSDMVFEIDLTPNRPDCLSIIGIAREIAAIQQTTIKYPETSLSDSSNRISDFTSITIKAPDLCPRYAARLVFDINIAPSPFWLQDRLMSVGLRPINNIVDITNFVLMETGQPLHAFDFDRLSDHRIVVSQAKKGEIFITLDKKEHLLTSDMLMICDGEKPVALAGIMGGRNSEVTESTTRVLIESAYFTPMGIRKTSKKLG
;
A
#
# COMPACT_ATOMS: atom_id res chain seq x y z
N MET A 1 -4.27 -12.91 -5.70
CA MET A 1 -3.69 -11.58 -5.97
C MET A 1 -4.83 -10.59 -6.19
N LYS A 2 -4.76 -9.38 -5.64
CA LYS A 2 -5.76 -8.33 -5.88
C LYS A 2 -5.33 -7.40 -7.00
N VAL A 3 -6.26 -7.07 -7.89
CA VAL A 3 -6.02 -6.23 -9.07
C VAL A 3 -7.13 -5.18 -9.20
N SER A 4 -6.77 -3.92 -8.96
CA SER A 4 -7.68 -2.79 -9.15
C SER A 4 -7.92 -2.52 -10.64
N LEU A 5 -9.19 -2.42 -11.04
CA LEU A 5 -9.55 -2.13 -12.42
C LEU A 5 -9.27 -0.66 -12.78
N SER A 6 -9.38 0.27 -11.82
CA SER A 6 -8.94 1.65 -12.03
C SER A 6 -7.44 1.75 -12.29
N TRP A 7 -6.63 0.84 -11.71
CA TRP A 7 -5.19 0.80 -11.98
C TRP A 7 -4.88 0.11 -13.31
N LEU A 8 -5.55 -0.99 -13.64
CA LEU A 8 -5.42 -1.62 -14.95
C LEU A 8 -5.73 -0.64 -16.10
N ASN A 9 -6.69 0.26 -15.90
CA ASN A 9 -7.07 1.28 -16.88
C ASN A 9 -5.93 2.27 -17.26
N ASP A 10 -4.87 2.37 -16.47
CA ASP A 10 -3.67 3.14 -16.85
C ASP A 10 -2.89 2.46 -17.99
N TYR A 11 -3.03 1.13 -18.10
CA TYR A 11 -2.27 0.24 -18.98
C TYR A 11 -3.09 -0.29 -20.15
N ILE A 12 -4.40 -0.50 -19.95
CA ILE A 12 -5.31 -1.06 -20.94
C ILE A 12 -6.72 -0.52 -20.73
N SER A 13 -7.36 -0.06 -21.80
CA SER A 13 -8.74 0.43 -21.71
C SER A 13 -9.72 -0.74 -21.50
N ILE A 14 -10.46 -0.71 -20.39
CA ILE A 14 -11.49 -1.70 -20.08
C ILE A 14 -12.83 -1.00 -19.84
N ASP A 15 -13.83 -1.34 -20.65
CA ASP A 15 -15.20 -0.87 -20.45
C ASP A 15 -15.82 -1.52 -19.20
N LYS A 16 -16.48 -0.70 -18.36
CA LYS A 16 -17.11 -1.16 -17.11
C LYS A 16 -18.12 -2.30 -17.32
N GLU A 17 -18.86 -2.26 -18.43
CA GLU A 17 -19.84 -3.29 -18.79
C GLU A 17 -19.18 -4.64 -19.10
N SER A 18 -17.87 -4.65 -19.39
CA SER A 18 -17.10 -5.85 -19.74
C SER A 18 -16.37 -6.48 -18.56
N TYR A 19 -16.49 -5.95 -17.33
CA TYR A 19 -15.75 -6.48 -16.19
C TYR A 19 -16.06 -7.96 -15.92
N SER A 20 -17.32 -8.37 -15.97
CA SER A 20 -17.72 -9.76 -15.77
C SER A 20 -17.18 -10.68 -16.88
N SER A 21 -17.30 -10.26 -18.15
CA SER A 21 -16.84 -11.09 -19.28
C SER A 21 -15.33 -11.23 -19.32
N ILE A 22 -14.59 -10.21 -18.88
CA ILE A 22 -13.13 -10.27 -18.75
C ILE A 22 -12.73 -11.21 -17.62
N ALA A 23 -13.43 -11.18 -16.48
CA ALA A 23 -13.17 -12.12 -15.39
C ALA A 23 -13.41 -13.57 -15.82
N ASP A 24 -14.50 -13.83 -16.55
CA ASP A 24 -14.77 -15.14 -17.13
C ASP A 24 -13.67 -15.56 -18.12
N ALA A 25 -13.24 -14.64 -19.01
CA ALA A 25 -12.20 -14.91 -19.98
C ALA A 25 -10.82 -15.18 -19.34
N LEU A 26 -10.46 -14.42 -18.31
CA LEU A 26 -9.25 -14.66 -17.50
C LEU A 26 -9.28 -16.06 -16.88
N THR A 27 -10.43 -16.45 -16.31
CA THR A 27 -10.63 -17.79 -15.74
C THR A 27 -10.46 -18.87 -16.80
N MET A 28 -11.01 -18.69 -18.00
CA MET A 28 -10.88 -19.62 -19.12
C MET A 28 -9.45 -19.80 -19.63
N VAL A 29 -8.57 -18.81 -19.44
CA VAL A 29 -7.13 -18.91 -19.77
C VAL A 29 -6.26 -19.35 -18.59
N GLY A 30 -6.88 -19.76 -17.49
CA GLY A 30 -6.20 -20.33 -16.31
C GLY A 30 -5.79 -19.32 -15.24
N LEU A 31 -6.40 -18.13 -15.24
CA LEU A 31 -6.28 -17.10 -14.21
C LEU A 31 -7.64 -16.97 -13.51
N GLU A 32 -7.92 -17.88 -12.59
CA GLU A 32 -9.22 -17.97 -11.92
C GLU A 32 -9.52 -16.70 -11.13
N VAL A 33 -10.64 -16.05 -11.45
CA VAL A 33 -11.11 -14.87 -10.73
C VAL A 33 -12.11 -15.32 -9.67
N ASP A 34 -11.64 -15.43 -8.43
CA ASP A 34 -12.42 -15.90 -7.27
C ASP A 34 -13.57 -14.95 -6.94
N SER A 35 -13.31 -13.63 -7.03
CA SER A 35 -14.30 -12.62 -6.72
C SER A 35 -14.05 -11.29 -7.42
N ILE A 36 -15.12 -10.52 -7.57
CA ILE A 36 -15.11 -9.14 -8.02
C ILE A 36 -15.85 -8.33 -6.95
N THR A 37 -15.16 -7.39 -6.31
CA THR A 37 -15.72 -6.56 -5.23
C THR A 37 -15.40 -5.09 -5.45
N ASP A 38 -16.27 -4.18 -5.01
CA ASP A 38 -15.93 -2.75 -5.02
C ASP A 38 -15.13 -2.44 -3.76
N ARG A 39 -13.93 -1.87 -3.92
CA ARG A 39 -13.08 -1.58 -2.75
C ARG A 39 -13.71 -0.56 -1.80
N TYR A 40 -14.70 0.22 -2.25
CA TYR A 40 -15.41 1.20 -1.43
C TYR A 40 -16.67 0.67 -0.75
N ASP A 41 -16.97 -0.64 -0.85
CA ASP A 41 -18.14 -1.24 -0.21
C ASP A 41 -18.19 -1.02 1.32
N TYR A 42 -17.04 -0.81 1.98
CA TYR A 42 -17.00 -0.49 3.42
C TYR A 42 -17.64 0.87 3.77
N LEU A 43 -17.83 1.75 2.78
CA LEU A 43 -18.50 3.05 2.94
C LEU A 43 -20.03 2.96 2.87
N ASP A 44 -20.61 1.77 2.75
CA ASP A 44 -22.07 1.56 2.61
C ASP A 44 -22.90 2.21 3.73
N ARG A 45 -22.32 2.30 4.93
CA ARG A 45 -22.91 2.91 6.14
C ARG A 45 -22.40 4.31 6.46
N VAL A 46 -21.59 4.89 5.57
CA VAL A 46 -21.15 6.27 5.66
C VAL A 46 -22.06 7.11 4.77
N ILE A 47 -22.66 8.14 5.35
CA ILE A 47 -23.65 8.98 4.68
C ILE A 47 -23.27 10.45 4.76
N VAL A 48 -23.86 11.25 3.88
CA VAL A 48 -23.73 12.71 3.92
C VAL A 48 -24.64 13.26 5.02
N GLY A 49 -24.07 13.96 5.99
CA GLY A 49 -24.80 14.63 7.06
C GLY A 49 -24.56 16.14 7.08
N ARG A 50 -25.46 16.89 7.73
CA ARG A 50 -25.30 18.33 8.00
C ARG A 50 -25.28 18.60 9.49
N ILE A 51 -24.28 19.34 9.95
CA ILE A 51 -24.22 19.78 11.35
C ILE A 51 -25.20 20.93 11.54
N LEU A 52 -26.24 20.74 12.36
CA LEU A 52 -27.26 21.76 12.62
C LEU A 52 -26.89 22.66 13.79
N ASN A 53 -26.30 22.10 14.83
CA ASN A 53 -26.06 22.79 16.09
C ASN A 53 -24.83 22.21 16.80
N ILE A 54 -24.05 23.07 17.46
CA ILE A 54 -22.82 22.67 18.13
C ILE A 54 -22.83 23.24 19.55
N LYS A 55 -22.77 22.34 20.54
CA LYS A 55 -22.68 22.70 21.96
C LYS A 55 -21.34 22.25 22.56
N PRO A 56 -20.76 23.00 23.50
CA PRO A 56 -19.63 22.52 24.29
C PRO A 56 -20.00 21.24 25.03
N HIS A 57 -19.09 20.27 25.08
CA HIS A 57 -19.34 19.04 25.83
C HIS A 57 -19.28 19.32 27.35
N PRO A 58 -20.28 18.91 28.15
CA PRO A 58 -20.36 19.25 29.57
C PRO A 58 -19.20 18.70 30.44
N ASN A 59 -18.51 17.65 29.98
CA ASN A 59 -17.49 16.90 30.73
C ASN A 59 -16.14 16.86 29.99
N ALA A 60 -15.94 17.66 28.94
CA ALA A 60 -14.68 17.75 28.20
C ALA A 60 -14.52 19.06 27.44
N GLU A 61 -13.46 19.81 27.75
CA GLU A 61 -13.17 21.12 27.13
C GLU A 61 -12.86 21.04 25.63
N LYS A 62 -12.25 19.94 25.17
CA LYS A 62 -11.84 19.76 23.77
C LYS A 62 -12.89 19.09 22.89
N LEU A 63 -14.04 18.72 23.45
CA LEU A 63 -15.09 18.02 22.71
C LEU A 63 -16.32 18.91 22.55
N LYS A 64 -17.05 18.67 21.47
CA LYS A 64 -18.30 19.33 21.13
C LYS A 64 -19.35 18.24 20.93
N VAL A 65 -20.59 18.54 21.32
CA VAL A 65 -21.77 17.71 21.05
C VAL A 65 -22.48 18.36 19.86
N CYS A 66 -22.60 17.60 18.78
CA CYS A 66 -23.16 18.08 17.51
C CYS A 66 -24.50 17.38 17.25
N ASP A 67 -25.53 18.17 16.95
CA ASP A 67 -26.79 17.66 16.41
C ASP A 67 -26.62 17.59 14.89
N VAL A 68 -26.64 16.39 14.31
CA VAL A 68 -26.34 16.16 12.89
C VAL A 68 -27.58 15.60 12.18
N ASP A 69 -28.06 16.32 11.16
CA ASP A 69 -29.10 15.84 10.25
C ASP A 69 -28.51 14.82 9.29
N ILE A 70 -29.09 13.63 9.26
CA ILE A 70 -28.74 12.54 8.35
C ILE A 70 -29.85 12.23 7.34
N GLY A 71 -30.80 13.15 7.17
CA GLY A 71 -31.84 13.15 6.14
C GLY A 71 -33.17 12.59 6.63
N ASN A 72 -33.16 11.48 7.37
CA ASN A 72 -34.39 10.88 7.92
C ASN A 72 -34.67 11.26 9.40
N HIS A 73 -33.63 11.54 10.18
CA HIS A 73 -33.71 12.04 11.55
C HIS A 73 -32.40 12.74 11.92
N ILE A 74 -32.37 13.35 13.11
CA ILE A 74 -31.19 14.00 13.68
C ILE A 74 -30.56 13.03 14.68
N ILE A 75 -29.23 12.90 14.64
CA ILE A 75 -28.45 12.11 15.57
C ILE A 75 -27.48 12.98 16.38
N GLN A 76 -27.14 12.54 17.59
CA GLN A 76 -26.11 13.19 18.40
C GLN A 76 -24.73 12.59 18.10
N VAL A 77 -23.76 13.42 17.73
CA VAL A 77 -22.36 13.01 17.50
C VAL A 77 -21.42 13.84 18.35
N VAL A 78 -20.55 13.17 19.11
CA VAL A 78 -19.48 13.85 19.86
C VAL A 78 -18.27 13.98 18.95
N CYS A 79 -17.78 15.20 18.73
CA CYS A 79 -16.66 15.49 17.84
C CYS A 79 -15.64 16.42 18.51
N GLY A 80 -14.35 16.11 18.34
CA GLY A 80 -13.24 16.93 18.84
C GLY A 80 -12.53 17.76 17.77
N ALA A 81 -12.98 17.68 16.52
CA ALA A 81 -12.30 18.34 15.42
C ALA A 81 -12.42 19.87 15.51
N PRO A 82 -11.34 20.61 15.23
CA PRO A 82 -11.32 22.06 15.38
C PRO A 82 -12.14 22.78 14.30
N ASN A 83 -12.26 22.19 13.11
CA ASN A 83 -12.83 22.80 11.90
C ASN A 83 -14.36 22.69 11.77
N ILE A 84 -15.05 22.02 12.71
CA ILE A 84 -16.50 21.88 12.66
C ILE A 84 -17.22 23.21 12.96
N HIS A 85 -18.25 23.49 12.18
CA HIS A 85 -19.11 24.67 12.29
C HIS A 85 -20.55 24.30 11.88
N GLU A 86 -21.52 25.13 12.29
CA GLU A 86 -22.93 24.96 11.90
C GLU A 86 -23.09 25.04 10.38
N ASP A 87 -24.09 24.34 9.85
CA ASP A 87 -24.37 24.12 8.43
C ASP A 87 -23.27 23.38 7.62
N MET A 88 -22.20 22.91 8.26
CA MET A 88 -21.18 22.11 7.60
C MET A 88 -21.76 20.78 7.11
N VAL A 89 -21.55 20.47 5.83
CA VAL A 89 -21.85 19.16 5.23
C VAL A 89 -20.61 18.27 5.30
N ALA A 90 -20.78 17.08 5.87
CA ALA A 90 -19.68 16.20 6.23
C ALA A 90 -20.08 14.72 6.11
N PRO A 91 -19.12 13.80 5.92
CA PRO A 91 -19.38 12.38 6.00
C PRO A 91 -19.60 11.95 7.46
N VAL A 92 -20.64 11.14 7.66
CA VAL A 92 -21.03 10.59 8.96
C VAL A 92 -21.03 9.08 8.87
N ALA A 93 -20.11 8.42 9.58
CA ALA A 93 -20.12 6.98 9.74
C ALA A 93 -21.13 6.58 10.83
N LEU A 94 -22.06 5.70 10.46
CA LEU A 94 -23.07 5.16 11.39
C LEU A 94 -22.57 3.90 12.11
N PRO A 95 -23.15 3.53 13.27
CA PRO A 95 -22.85 2.28 13.95
C PRO A 95 -22.95 1.06 13.03
N GLY A 96 -22.01 0.14 13.16
CA GLY A 96 -21.79 -1.00 12.27
C GLY A 96 -20.86 -0.71 11.08
N THR A 97 -20.43 0.54 10.86
CA THR A 97 -19.40 0.85 9.85
C THR A 97 -18.05 0.27 10.28
N ARG A 98 -17.37 -0.41 9.37
CA ARG A 98 -15.97 -0.81 9.55
C ARG A 98 -15.08 0.15 8.77
N LEU A 99 -14.41 1.06 9.46
CA LEU A 99 -13.44 1.97 8.84
C LEU A 99 -12.15 1.21 8.46
N PRO A 100 -11.39 1.68 7.44
CA PRO A 100 -10.14 1.05 7.01
C PRO A 100 -9.12 0.85 8.14
N GLU A 101 -9.01 1.82 9.05
CA GLU A 101 -8.20 1.74 10.26
C GLU A 101 -9.10 1.73 11.50
N GLY A 102 -9.50 0.56 12.00
CA GLY A 102 -10.13 0.48 13.32
C GLY A 102 -11.14 -0.65 13.54
N PRO A 103 -11.73 -0.69 14.75
CA PRO A 103 -12.84 -1.59 15.05
C PRO A 103 -14.12 -1.17 14.31
N VAL A 104 -15.11 -2.05 14.32
CA VAL A 104 -16.46 -1.68 13.88
C VAL A 104 -17.00 -0.60 14.81
N LEU A 105 -17.55 0.48 14.25
CA LEU A 105 -18.10 1.58 15.02
C LEU A 105 -19.33 1.09 15.80
N GLU A 106 -19.38 1.39 17.10
CA GLU A 106 -20.51 1.04 17.95
C GLU A 106 -21.18 2.31 18.49
N LYS A 107 -22.48 2.22 18.77
CA LYS A 107 -23.17 3.26 19.52
C LYS A 107 -22.65 3.23 20.96
N GLY A 108 -22.13 4.37 21.42
CA GLY A 108 -21.44 4.44 22.70
C GLY A 108 -21.76 5.69 23.48
N ARG A 109 -21.12 5.80 24.64
CA ARG A 109 -21.08 7.05 25.41
C ARG A 109 -19.63 7.52 25.50
N ILE A 110 -19.41 8.79 25.18
CA ILE A 110 -18.14 9.48 25.37
C ILE A 110 -18.36 10.43 26.54
N ARG A 111 -17.72 10.16 27.68
CA ARG A 111 -17.80 11.00 28.90
C ARG A 111 -19.25 11.38 29.30
N ASN A 112 -20.10 10.36 29.32
CA ASN A 112 -21.55 10.40 29.64
C ASN A 112 -22.47 10.97 28.56
N GLU A 113 -21.95 11.52 27.47
CA GLU A 113 -22.74 11.94 26.31
C GLU A 113 -22.88 10.81 25.30
N ILE A 114 -24.06 10.66 24.73
CA ILE A 114 -24.32 9.65 23.69
C ILE A 114 -23.64 10.10 22.39
N SER A 115 -22.97 9.18 21.70
CA SER A 115 -22.51 9.39 20.32
C SER A 115 -23.06 8.26 19.45
N GLU A 116 -23.89 8.64 18.47
CA GLU A 116 -24.60 7.74 17.56
C GLU A 116 -23.95 7.67 16.18
N GLY A 117 -22.70 8.11 16.07
CA GLY A 117 -21.91 8.08 14.85
C GLY A 117 -20.55 8.73 15.05
N LEU A 118 -19.84 8.91 13.94
CA LEU A 118 -18.56 9.60 13.85
C LEU A 118 -18.60 10.55 12.64
N LEU A 119 -18.24 11.82 12.85
CA LEU A 119 -17.92 12.76 11.77
C LEU A 119 -16.50 12.49 11.31
N CYS A 120 -16.31 12.06 10.07
CA CYS A 120 -15.04 11.45 9.65
C CYS A 120 -14.09 12.43 8.98
N SER A 121 -12.79 12.27 9.23
CA SER A 121 -11.73 12.86 8.40
C SER A 121 -11.51 12.07 7.10
N GLU A 122 -10.76 12.63 6.15
CA GLU A 122 -10.37 11.91 4.94
C GLU A 122 -9.55 10.65 5.26
N ALA A 123 -8.62 10.75 6.19
CA ALA A 123 -7.77 9.65 6.62
C ALA A 123 -8.55 8.52 7.31
N GLU A 124 -9.53 8.85 8.16
CA GLU A 124 -10.40 7.84 8.79
C GLU A 124 -11.24 7.08 7.76
N LEU A 125 -11.61 7.74 6.66
CA LEU A 125 -12.33 7.13 5.55
C LEU A 125 -11.41 6.44 4.54
N GLY A 126 -10.08 6.56 4.65
CA GLY A 126 -9.16 6.06 3.63
C GLY A 126 -9.27 6.76 2.28
N LEU A 127 -9.80 7.99 2.25
CA LEU A 127 -10.01 8.81 1.05
C LEU A 127 -8.98 9.94 0.88
N GLY A 128 -8.08 10.09 1.85
CA GLY A 128 -7.04 11.10 1.84
C GLY A 128 -6.09 10.93 3.02
N THR A 129 -5.21 11.92 3.21
CA THR A 129 -4.22 11.89 4.31
C THR A 129 -4.55 12.86 5.44
N ASP A 130 -5.56 13.72 5.28
CA ASP A 130 -5.88 14.74 6.26
C ASP A 130 -6.51 14.14 7.54
N ARG A 131 -5.89 14.46 8.67
CA ARG A 131 -6.31 14.13 10.05
C ARG A 131 -6.56 15.39 10.88
N SER A 132 -6.38 16.58 10.31
CA SER A 132 -6.48 17.86 11.02
C SER A 132 -7.92 18.21 11.42
N GLY A 133 -8.91 17.62 10.73
CA GLY A 133 -10.32 17.84 11.01
C GLY A 133 -11.26 16.94 10.21
N VAL A 134 -12.56 17.20 10.34
CA VAL A 134 -13.61 16.48 9.60
C VAL A 134 -13.55 16.87 8.13
N MET A 135 -13.74 15.90 7.23
CA MET A 135 -13.81 16.13 5.78
C MET A 135 -14.99 17.05 5.44
N ILE A 136 -14.74 18.11 4.67
CA ILE A 136 -15.77 19.05 4.22
C ILE A 136 -16.27 18.61 2.85
N LEU A 137 -17.59 18.44 2.70
CA LEU A 137 -18.24 18.12 1.43
C LEU A 137 -18.87 19.37 0.79
N ASP A 138 -19.13 19.31 -0.51
CA ASP A 138 -19.89 20.36 -1.20
C ASP A 138 -21.29 20.50 -0.57
N GLN A 139 -21.69 21.74 -0.27
CA GLN A 139 -22.99 22.10 0.28
C GLN A 139 -24.18 21.63 -0.58
N LYS A 140 -23.97 21.37 -1.87
CA LYS A 140 -24.97 20.85 -2.81
C LYS A 140 -25.25 19.36 -2.64
N GLN A 141 -24.42 18.63 -1.88
CA GLN A 141 -24.64 17.21 -1.63
C GLN A 141 -25.96 16.98 -0.89
N LEU A 142 -26.70 15.96 -1.30
CA LEU A 142 -27.98 15.64 -0.69
C LEU A 142 -27.76 14.90 0.63
N ILE A 143 -28.31 15.44 1.71
CA ILE A 143 -28.23 14.85 3.06
C ILE A 143 -28.93 13.49 3.07
N GLY A 144 -28.30 12.51 3.73
CA GLY A 144 -28.75 11.12 3.82
C GLY A 144 -28.31 10.22 2.66
N ASN A 145 -27.71 10.77 1.59
CA ASN A 145 -27.12 9.94 0.55
C ASN A 145 -25.89 9.17 1.06
N LYS A 146 -25.68 7.96 0.54
CA LYS A 146 -24.44 7.21 0.75
C LYS A 146 -23.24 7.99 0.23
N LEU A 147 -22.15 8.03 1.00
CA LEU A 147 -20.95 8.79 0.67
C LEU A 147 -20.33 8.33 -0.65
N ALA A 148 -20.20 7.01 -0.84
CA ALA A 148 -19.62 6.46 -2.07
C ALA A 148 -20.37 6.94 -3.32
N LYS A 149 -21.71 7.02 -3.26
CA LYS A 149 -22.53 7.57 -4.34
C LYS A 149 -22.36 9.08 -4.49
N ALA A 150 -22.29 9.82 -3.39
CA ALA A 150 -22.14 11.28 -3.38
C ALA A 150 -20.81 11.74 -3.99
N LEU A 151 -19.75 10.95 -3.80
CA LEU A 151 -18.40 11.21 -4.31
C LEU A 151 -18.07 10.43 -5.60
N GLU A 152 -19.03 9.71 -6.16
CA GLU A 152 -18.85 8.85 -7.35
C GLU A 152 -17.68 7.86 -7.22
N LEU A 153 -17.46 7.37 -6.00
CA LEU A 153 -16.40 6.41 -5.68
C LEU A 153 -16.84 5.01 -6.09
N SER A 154 -16.10 4.43 -7.02
CA SER A 154 -16.20 3.02 -7.39
C SER A 154 -14.90 2.56 -8.00
N ASP A 155 -14.38 1.44 -7.52
CA ASP A 155 -13.23 0.76 -8.11
C ASP A 155 -13.33 -0.73 -7.83
N MET A 156 -13.72 -1.47 -8.86
CA MET A 156 -13.81 -2.93 -8.78
C MET A 156 -12.41 -3.53 -8.68
N VAL A 157 -12.29 -4.57 -7.87
CA VAL A 157 -11.05 -5.31 -7.64
C VAL A 157 -11.29 -6.77 -7.97
N PHE A 158 -10.47 -7.32 -8.85
CA PHE A 158 -10.39 -8.76 -9.08
C PHE A 158 -9.52 -9.41 -8.02
N GLU A 159 -10.02 -10.47 -7.41
CA GLU A 159 -9.21 -11.41 -6.64
C GLU A 159 -8.92 -12.63 -7.52
N ILE A 160 -7.67 -12.77 -7.93
CA ILE A 160 -7.22 -13.81 -8.87
C ILE A 160 -6.41 -14.86 -8.13
N ASP A 161 -6.83 -16.13 -8.17
CA ASP A 161 -6.00 -17.24 -7.72
C ASP A 161 -4.99 -17.62 -8.81
N LEU A 162 -3.70 -17.44 -8.49
CA LEU A 162 -2.62 -17.58 -9.46
C LEU A 162 -1.90 -18.91 -9.27
N THR A 163 -1.91 -19.70 -10.34
CA THR A 163 -1.14 -20.93 -10.40
C THR A 163 0.37 -20.65 -10.51
N PRO A 164 1.25 -21.49 -9.92
CA PRO A 164 2.70 -21.22 -9.88
C PRO A 164 3.41 -21.15 -11.24
N ASN A 165 2.76 -21.61 -12.32
CA ASN A 165 3.27 -21.53 -13.69
C ASN A 165 3.06 -20.15 -14.34
N ARG A 166 2.33 -19.22 -13.68
CA ARG A 166 2.07 -17.85 -14.16
C ARG A 166 2.70 -16.75 -13.29
N PRO A 167 4.00 -16.79 -12.98
CA PRO A 167 4.63 -15.74 -12.17
C PRO A 167 4.64 -14.37 -12.89
N ASP A 168 4.52 -14.36 -14.22
CA ASP A 168 4.37 -13.16 -15.02
C ASP A 168 3.09 -12.37 -14.71
N CYS A 169 2.06 -13.04 -14.19
CA CYS A 169 0.77 -12.47 -13.80
C CYS A 169 0.73 -11.95 -12.36
N LEU A 170 1.84 -12.01 -11.61
CA LEU A 170 1.95 -11.44 -10.25
C LEU A 170 2.12 -9.90 -10.27
N SER A 171 1.57 -9.22 -11.28
CA SER A 171 1.69 -7.77 -11.45
C SER A 171 0.56 -7.18 -12.29
N ILE A 172 0.29 -5.88 -12.11
CA ILE A 172 -0.71 -5.13 -12.88
C ILE A 172 -0.38 -5.21 -14.37
N ILE A 173 0.87 -4.99 -14.77
CA ILE A 173 1.30 -5.08 -16.18
C ILE A 173 1.16 -6.51 -16.72
N GLY A 174 1.43 -7.51 -15.89
CA GLY A 174 1.24 -8.92 -16.25
C GLY A 174 -0.21 -9.25 -16.60
N ILE A 175 -1.14 -8.86 -15.73
CA ILE A 175 -2.58 -9.04 -15.94
C ILE A 175 -3.09 -8.19 -17.10
N ALA A 176 -2.64 -6.93 -17.22
CA ALA A 176 -2.99 -6.07 -18.35
C ALA A 176 -2.56 -6.68 -19.69
N ARG A 177 -1.41 -7.36 -19.74
CA ARG A 177 -0.93 -8.06 -20.94
C ARG A 177 -1.84 -9.24 -21.32
N GLU A 178 -2.36 -9.98 -20.35
CA GLU A 178 -3.31 -11.06 -20.59
C GLU A 178 -4.66 -10.55 -21.08
N ILE A 179 -5.18 -9.50 -20.45
CA ILE A 179 -6.39 -8.83 -20.92
C ILE A 179 -6.20 -8.28 -22.34
N ALA A 180 -5.02 -7.73 -22.65
CA ALA A 180 -4.69 -7.25 -24.00
C ALA A 180 -4.76 -8.38 -25.03
N ALA A 181 -4.27 -9.57 -24.69
CA ALA A 181 -4.35 -10.74 -25.55
C ALA A 181 -5.79 -11.21 -25.76
N ILE A 182 -6.60 -11.23 -24.69
CA ILE A 182 -8.03 -11.59 -24.73
C ILE A 182 -8.82 -10.62 -25.63
N GLN A 183 -8.60 -9.32 -25.44
CA GLN A 183 -9.28 -8.25 -26.17
C GLN A 183 -8.68 -7.98 -27.56
N GLN A 184 -7.56 -8.62 -27.90
CA GLN A 184 -6.80 -8.37 -29.13
C GLN A 184 -6.40 -6.90 -29.32
N THR A 185 -5.95 -6.28 -28.23
CA THR A 185 -5.48 -4.90 -28.18
C THR A 185 -4.02 -4.82 -27.73
N THR A 186 -3.50 -3.62 -27.59
CA THR A 186 -2.13 -3.36 -27.11
C THR A 186 -2.15 -2.73 -25.73
N ILE A 187 -1.22 -3.13 -24.88
CA ILE A 187 -0.95 -2.48 -23.61
C ILE A 187 -0.13 -1.19 -23.81
N LYS A 188 -0.42 -0.17 -23.02
CA LYS A 188 0.39 1.04 -22.88
C LYS A 188 1.37 0.85 -21.73
N TYR A 189 2.67 0.79 -22.01
CA TYR A 189 3.70 0.73 -20.97
C TYR A 189 4.02 2.12 -20.41
N PRO A 190 4.51 2.20 -19.15
CA PRO A 190 4.92 3.48 -18.59
C PRO A 190 6.19 3.97 -19.28
N GLU A 191 6.21 5.22 -19.71
CA GLU A 191 7.41 5.85 -20.26
C GLU A 191 8.39 6.14 -19.13
N THR A 192 9.60 5.58 -19.21
CA THR A 192 10.67 5.86 -18.25
C THR A 192 11.79 6.60 -18.96
N SER A 193 11.98 7.87 -18.58
CA SER A 193 13.17 8.65 -18.95
C SER A 193 13.90 9.04 -17.68
N LEU A 194 15.20 8.81 -17.66
CA LEU A 194 16.07 9.20 -16.56
C LEU A 194 17.09 10.15 -17.13
N SER A 195 17.20 11.35 -16.55
CA SER A 195 18.29 12.25 -16.88
C SER A 195 19.61 11.62 -16.45
N ASP A 196 20.63 11.74 -17.30
CA ASP A 196 22.00 11.37 -16.91
C ASP A 196 22.42 12.17 -15.69
N SER A 197 22.91 11.48 -14.66
CA SER A 197 23.57 12.11 -13.53
C SER A 197 25.04 12.30 -13.85
N SER A 198 25.62 13.43 -13.45
CA SER A 198 27.06 13.70 -13.63
C SER A 198 27.96 12.72 -12.86
N ASN A 199 27.43 12.10 -11.80
CA ASN A 199 28.19 11.28 -10.86
C ASN A 199 28.14 9.81 -11.26
N ARG A 200 29.28 9.12 -11.21
CA ARG A 200 29.34 7.68 -11.43
C ARG A 200 29.09 6.95 -10.12
N ILE A 201 28.15 6.01 -10.11
CA ILE A 201 27.85 5.21 -8.92
C ILE A 201 29.07 4.42 -8.39
N SER A 202 29.99 4.06 -9.28
CA SER A 202 31.25 3.37 -8.95
C SER A 202 32.17 4.16 -8.02
N ASP A 203 31.98 5.47 -7.94
CA ASP A 203 32.79 6.33 -7.07
C ASP A 203 32.31 6.26 -5.60
N PHE A 204 31.10 5.73 -5.36
CA PHE A 204 30.46 5.66 -4.04
C PHE A 204 30.34 4.23 -3.53
N THR A 205 30.12 3.26 -4.42
CA THR A 205 29.83 1.88 -4.02
C THR A 205 30.35 0.88 -5.03
N SER A 206 30.44 -0.38 -4.59
CA SER A 206 30.77 -1.52 -5.43
C SER A 206 29.85 -2.70 -5.11
N ILE A 207 29.61 -3.54 -6.11
CA ILE A 207 28.79 -4.74 -6.00
C ILE A 207 29.65 -5.92 -6.42
N THR A 208 29.81 -6.90 -5.53
CA THR A 208 30.51 -8.16 -5.83
C THR A 208 29.56 -9.32 -5.72
N ILE A 209 29.35 -10.06 -6.81
CA ILE A 209 28.55 -11.28 -6.83
C ILE A 209 29.47 -12.49 -6.70
N LYS A 210 29.52 -13.09 -5.51
CA LYS A 210 30.33 -14.31 -5.25
C LYS A 210 29.60 -15.61 -5.61
N ALA A 211 28.28 -15.56 -5.78
CA ALA A 211 27.44 -16.70 -6.12
C ALA A 211 26.61 -16.42 -7.41
N PRO A 212 27.26 -16.27 -8.58
CA PRO A 212 26.58 -15.90 -9.82
C PRO A 212 25.51 -16.92 -10.27
N ASP A 213 25.70 -18.20 -9.92
CA ASP A 213 24.71 -19.26 -10.19
C ASP A 213 23.40 -19.08 -9.40
N LEU A 214 23.44 -18.32 -8.30
CA LEU A 214 22.26 -18.03 -7.46
C LEU A 214 21.73 -16.61 -7.69
N CYS A 215 22.59 -15.69 -8.10
CA CYS A 215 22.25 -14.31 -8.43
C CYS A 215 22.99 -13.89 -9.72
N PRO A 216 22.43 -14.19 -10.90
CA PRO A 216 23.06 -13.82 -12.16
C PRO A 216 22.96 -12.32 -12.47
N ARG A 217 22.08 -11.58 -11.78
CA ARG A 217 21.93 -10.14 -11.97
C ARG A 217 21.63 -9.44 -10.65
N TYR A 218 22.42 -8.42 -10.36
CA TYR A 218 22.20 -7.48 -9.26
C TYR A 218 22.49 -6.07 -9.77
N ALA A 219 21.49 -5.20 -9.70
CA ALA A 219 21.62 -3.79 -10.04
C ALA A 219 21.32 -2.95 -8.80
N ALA A 220 22.03 -1.84 -8.66
CA ALA A 220 21.75 -0.87 -7.60
C ALA A 220 21.70 0.54 -8.16
N ARG A 221 20.92 1.39 -7.48
CA ARG A 221 20.94 2.83 -7.69
C ARG A 221 21.00 3.56 -6.35
N LEU A 222 21.89 4.54 -6.26
CA LEU A 222 21.97 5.42 -5.11
C LEU A 222 21.06 6.63 -5.31
N VAL A 223 20.32 6.96 -4.26
CA VAL A 223 19.49 8.18 -4.17
C VAL A 223 19.94 8.96 -2.94
N PHE A 224 20.28 10.22 -3.15
CA PHE A 224 20.75 11.15 -2.13
C PHE A 224 19.65 12.13 -1.74
N ASP A 225 19.86 12.83 -0.64
CA ASP A 225 19.05 13.95 -0.18
C ASP A 225 17.57 13.62 -0.07
N ILE A 226 17.28 12.38 0.36
CA ILE A 226 15.91 11.95 0.61
C ILE A 226 15.44 12.41 1.99
N ASN A 227 14.15 12.65 2.10
CA ASN A 227 13.47 12.86 3.37
C ASN A 227 12.43 11.75 3.56
N ILE A 228 12.52 11.01 4.66
CA ILE A 228 11.55 9.96 4.96
C ILE A 228 10.26 10.60 5.46
N ALA A 229 9.17 10.28 4.80
CA ALA A 229 7.85 10.85 5.09
C ALA A 229 6.75 9.89 4.63
N PRO A 230 5.50 10.10 5.07
CA PRO A 230 4.35 9.46 4.46
C PRO A 230 4.34 9.69 2.94
N SER A 231 3.94 8.67 2.18
CA SER A 231 3.80 8.75 0.73
C SER A 231 2.76 9.78 0.30
N PRO A 232 2.84 10.35 -0.91
CA PRO A 232 1.72 11.10 -1.47
C PRO A 232 0.48 10.20 -1.59
N PHE A 233 -0.72 10.78 -1.46
CA PHE A 233 -1.96 9.99 -1.39
C PHE A 233 -2.18 9.08 -2.60
N TRP A 234 -1.84 9.50 -3.82
CA TRP A 234 -2.00 8.66 -5.01
C TRP A 234 -1.25 7.32 -4.90
N LEU A 235 -0.06 7.33 -4.29
CA LEU A 235 0.76 6.14 -4.09
C LEU A 235 0.16 5.25 -3.00
N GLN A 236 -0.31 5.87 -1.92
CA GLN A 236 -1.02 5.18 -0.85
C GLN A 236 -2.29 4.50 -1.39
N ASP A 237 -3.10 5.23 -2.16
CA ASP A 237 -4.35 4.74 -2.74
C ASP A 237 -4.12 3.56 -3.68
N ARG A 238 -3.10 3.62 -4.55
CA ARG A 238 -2.72 2.50 -5.42
C ARG A 238 -2.34 1.25 -4.61
N LEU A 239 -1.54 1.39 -3.55
CA LEU A 239 -1.20 0.27 -2.66
C LEU A 239 -2.42 -0.30 -1.93
N MET A 240 -3.28 0.57 -1.39
CA MET A 240 -4.51 0.16 -0.71
C MET A 240 -5.46 -0.56 -1.66
N SER A 241 -5.53 -0.14 -2.93
CA SER A 241 -6.39 -0.77 -3.95
C SER A 241 -6.04 -2.23 -4.24
N VAL A 242 -4.81 -2.65 -3.92
CA VAL A 242 -4.35 -4.04 -4.04
C VAL A 242 -4.12 -4.72 -2.68
N GLY A 243 -4.63 -4.12 -1.60
CA GLY A 243 -4.61 -4.68 -0.25
C GLY A 243 -3.29 -4.50 0.51
N LEU A 244 -2.39 -3.63 0.04
CA LEU A 244 -1.16 -3.28 0.76
C LEU A 244 -1.37 -2.06 1.65
N ARG A 245 -0.79 -2.11 2.86
CA ARG A 245 -0.79 -0.99 3.79
C ARG A 245 0.39 -0.06 3.50
N PRO A 246 0.17 1.25 3.28
CA PRO A 246 1.24 2.23 3.17
C PRO A 246 2.05 2.38 4.47
N ILE A 247 3.34 2.66 4.34
CA ILE A 247 4.32 2.77 5.43
C ILE A 247 5.05 4.10 5.33
N ASN A 248 5.88 4.28 4.29
CA ASN A 248 6.61 5.51 4.01
C ASN A 248 6.99 5.58 2.53
N ASN A 249 7.37 6.75 2.06
CA ASN A 249 7.71 7.04 0.66
C ASN A 249 8.75 6.10 0.02
N ILE A 250 9.66 5.49 0.79
CA ILE A 250 10.67 4.56 0.26
C ILE A 250 10.15 3.13 0.19
N VAL A 251 9.54 2.63 1.26
CA VAL A 251 8.96 1.27 1.26
C VAL A 251 7.80 1.20 0.26
N ASP A 252 6.95 2.22 0.24
CA ASP A 252 5.76 2.27 -0.59
C ASP A 252 6.11 2.30 -2.08
N ILE A 253 7.13 3.05 -2.49
CA ILE A 253 7.53 3.08 -3.90
C ILE A 253 8.12 1.73 -4.34
N THR A 254 8.85 1.03 -3.46
CA THR A 254 9.33 -0.33 -3.77
C THR A 254 8.18 -1.34 -3.89
N ASN A 255 7.17 -1.25 -3.02
CA ASN A 255 5.97 -2.08 -3.10
C ASN A 255 5.12 -1.74 -4.33
N PHE A 256 5.05 -0.47 -4.71
CA PHE A 256 4.33 -0.04 -5.90
C PHE A 256 4.96 -0.63 -7.15
N VAL A 257 6.29 -0.54 -7.32
CA VAL A 257 6.99 -1.14 -8.47
C VAL A 257 6.84 -2.66 -8.48
N LEU A 258 6.87 -3.31 -7.31
CA LEU A 258 6.58 -4.75 -7.20
C LEU A 258 5.19 -5.07 -7.76
N MET A 259 4.15 -4.37 -7.32
CA MET A 259 2.79 -4.63 -7.76
C MET A 259 2.57 -4.24 -9.22
N GLU A 260 3.21 -3.16 -9.69
CA GLU A 260 3.09 -2.67 -11.06
C GLU A 260 3.76 -3.60 -12.07
N THR A 261 5.00 -4.02 -11.80
CA THR A 261 5.88 -4.69 -12.77
C THR A 261 6.20 -6.15 -12.45
N GLY A 262 5.94 -6.59 -11.21
CA GLY A 262 6.32 -7.92 -10.72
C GLY A 262 7.77 -8.03 -10.27
N GLN A 263 8.52 -6.92 -10.25
CA GLN A 263 9.91 -6.88 -9.79
C GLN A 263 9.99 -6.44 -8.33
N PRO A 264 10.36 -7.32 -7.39
CA PRO A 264 10.67 -6.90 -6.03
C PRO A 264 11.87 -5.97 -6.02
N LEU A 265 11.76 -4.88 -5.27
CA LEU A 265 12.85 -3.98 -4.97
C LEU A 265 13.08 -3.95 -3.45
N HIS A 266 14.30 -3.62 -3.05
CA HIS A 266 14.62 -3.35 -1.65
C HIS A 266 15.40 -2.04 -1.53
N ALA A 267 15.34 -1.38 -0.39
CA ALA A 267 16.11 -0.18 -0.12
C ALA A 267 16.90 -0.36 1.17
N PHE A 268 18.21 -0.18 1.07
CA PHE A 268 19.11 -0.14 2.22
C PHE A 268 19.38 1.30 2.61
N ASP A 269 19.43 1.57 3.91
CA ASP A 269 20.09 2.78 4.41
C ASP A 269 21.58 2.68 4.07
N PHE A 270 22.04 3.54 3.15
CA PHE A 270 23.38 3.46 2.60
C PHE A 270 24.44 3.71 3.68
N ASP A 271 24.13 4.53 4.68
CA ASP A 271 25.06 4.94 5.73
C ASP A 271 25.28 3.85 6.78
N ARG A 272 24.41 2.84 6.75
CA ARG A 272 24.47 1.67 7.63
C ARG A 272 25.19 0.49 6.98
N LEU A 273 25.56 0.59 5.70
CA LEU A 273 26.34 -0.42 4.99
C LEU A 273 27.83 -0.23 5.28
N SER A 274 28.43 -1.19 5.99
CA SER A 274 29.87 -1.20 6.25
C SER A 274 30.64 -1.23 4.93
N ASP A 275 31.72 -0.45 4.82
CA ASP A 275 32.49 -0.18 3.59
C ASP A 275 31.67 0.36 2.39
N HIS A 276 30.41 0.79 2.58
CA HIS A 276 29.54 1.29 1.51
C HIS A 276 29.46 0.38 0.28
N ARG A 277 29.54 -0.95 0.45
CA ARG A 277 29.54 -1.92 -0.65
C ARG A 277 28.58 -3.06 -0.41
N ILE A 278 28.23 -3.75 -1.49
CA ILE A 278 27.40 -4.95 -1.47
C ILE A 278 28.21 -6.16 -1.89
N VAL A 279 28.07 -7.26 -1.15
CA VAL A 279 28.61 -8.57 -1.47
C VAL A 279 27.48 -9.60 -1.44
N VAL A 280 27.11 -10.13 -2.60
CA VAL A 280 26.11 -11.19 -2.72
C VAL A 280 26.82 -12.54 -2.55
N SER A 281 26.56 -13.25 -1.46
CA SER A 281 27.27 -14.48 -1.11
C SER A 281 26.41 -15.42 -0.28
N GLN A 282 26.82 -16.69 -0.17
CA GLN A 282 26.12 -17.64 0.67
C GLN A 282 26.42 -17.42 2.16
N ALA A 283 25.44 -17.72 3.00
CA ALA A 283 25.57 -17.59 4.44
C ALA A 283 26.65 -18.49 5.04
N LYS A 284 27.22 -18.07 6.17
CA LYS A 284 28.00 -18.98 7.02
C LYS A 284 27.04 -19.84 7.83
N LYS A 285 27.28 -21.15 7.85
CA LYS A 285 26.44 -22.10 8.60
C LYS A 285 26.47 -21.75 10.09
N GLY A 286 25.29 -21.60 10.69
CA GLY A 286 25.12 -21.35 12.13
C GLY A 286 25.22 -19.87 12.51
N GLU A 287 25.38 -18.96 11.56
CA GLU A 287 25.25 -17.53 11.80
C GLU A 287 23.79 -17.16 12.11
N ILE A 288 23.58 -16.26 13.06
CA ILE A 288 22.24 -15.78 13.44
C ILE A 288 21.98 -14.47 12.71
N PHE A 289 20.80 -14.34 12.10
CA PHE A 289 20.38 -13.14 11.40
C PHE A 289 19.00 -12.68 11.87
N ILE A 290 18.83 -11.36 12.04
CA ILE A 290 17.59 -10.76 12.52
C ILE A 290 16.94 -9.98 11.38
N THR A 291 15.75 -10.43 10.98
CA THR A 291 14.94 -9.78 9.93
C THR A 291 14.16 -8.58 10.46
N LEU A 292 13.59 -7.79 9.54
CA LEU A 292 12.77 -6.61 9.86
C LEU A 292 11.57 -6.91 10.78
N ASP A 293 11.02 -8.12 10.72
CA ASP A 293 9.95 -8.59 11.61
C ASP A 293 10.44 -9.01 13.01
N LYS A 294 11.72 -8.74 13.33
CA LYS A 294 12.39 -9.01 14.62
C LYS A 294 12.51 -10.50 14.95
N LYS A 295 12.35 -11.39 13.97
CA LYS A 295 12.62 -12.81 14.14
C LYS A 295 14.10 -13.13 13.95
N GLU A 296 14.59 -14.03 14.77
CA GLU A 296 15.93 -14.61 14.66
C GLU A 296 15.88 -15.84 13.75
N HIS A 297 16.78 -15.89 12.77
CA HIS A 297 16.92 -17.00 11.83
C HIS A 297 18.32 -17.59 11.94
N LEU A 298 18.40 -18.91 12.11
CA LEU A 298 19.66 -19.63 12.05
C LEU A 298 19.99 -19.96 10.59
N LEU A 299 21.04 -19.35 10.07
CA LEU A 299 21.39 -19.47 8.65
C LEU A 299 22.05 -20.82 8.33
N THR A 300 21.69 -21.37 7.16
CA THR A 300 22.35 -22.54 6.57
C THR A 300 23.16 -22.14 5.34
N SER A 301 24.22 -22.88 5.04
CA SER A 301 25.19 -22.52 3.99
C SER A 301 24.65 -22.49 2.56
N ASP A 302 23.43 -22.98 2.34
CA ASP A 302 22.74 -22.90 1.06
C ASP A 302 21.89 -21.63 0.91
N MET A 303 21.70 -20.86 1.98
CA MET A 303 20.96 -19.60 1.94
C MET A 303 21.81 -18.50 1.29
N LEU A 304 21.21 -17.80 0.33
CA LEU A 304 21.83 -16.64 -0.31
C LEU A 304 21.59 -15.39 0.54
N MET A 305 22.66 -14.66 0.81
CA MET A 305 22.66 -13.43 1.58
C MET A 305 23.11 -12.26 0.70
N ILE A 306 22.56 -11.10 1.02
CA ILE A 306 23.14 -9.82 0.65
C ILE A 306 23.92 -9.36 1.88
N CYS A 307 25.21 -9.10 1.71
CA CYS A 307 26.11 -8.64 2.77
C CYS A 307 26.64 -7.25 2.46
N ASP A 308 26.99 -6.50 3.50
CA ASP A 308 27.85 -5.32 3.36
C ASP A 308 29.33 -5.74 3.34
N GLY A 309 30.25 -4.81 3.63
CA GLY A 309 31.68 -5.10 3.73
C GLY A 309 32.09 -6.09 4.83
N GLU A 310 31.25 -6.29 5.84
CA GLU A 310 31.57 -7.02 7.07
C GLU A 310 30.58 -8.17 7.38
N LYS A 311 29.28 -7.96 7.16
CA LYS A 311 28.19 -8.81 7.70
C LYS A 311 26.98 -8.91 6.76
N PRO A 312 26.09 -9.91 6.95
CA PRO A 312 24.82 -9.98 6.24
C PRO A 312 23.88 -8.81 6.58
N VAL A 313 23.17 -8.31 5.58
CA VAL A 313 22.20 -7.20 5.69
C VAL A 313 20.81 -7.55 5.15
N ALA A 314 20.67 -8.60 4.34
CA ALA A 314 19.36 -9.14 3.94
C ALA A 314 19.43 -10.62 3.54
N LEU A 315 18.33 -11.33 3.75
CA LEU A 315 18.05 -12.62 3.12
C LEU A 315 17.63 -12.36 1.68
N ALA A 316 18.47 -12.75 0.73
CA ALA A 316 18.29 -12.42 -0.67
C ALA A 316 16.91 -12.87 -1.18
N GLY A 317 16.14 -11.92 -1.74
CA GLY A 317 14.82 -12.17 -2.32
C GLY A 317 13.73 -12.61 -1.33
N ILE A 318 13.96 -12.49 -0.01
CA ILE A 318 13.00 -12.92 1.02
C ILE A 318 12.70 -11.79 1.99
N MET A 319 13.70 -11.26 2.70
CA MET A 319 13.45 -10.27 3.74
C MET A 319 14.71 -9.45 4.06
N GLY A 320 14.53 -8.14 4.24
CA GLY A 320 15.58 -7.25 4.72
C GLY A 320 16.00 -7.53 6.17
N GLY A 321 17.21 -7.10 6.52
CA GLY A 321 17.71 -7.12 7.90
C GLY A 321 17.44 -5.82 8.63
N ARG A 322 17.32 -5.91 9.96
CA ARG A 322 17.14 -4.73 10.83
C ARG A 322 18.37 -3.81 10.88
N ASN A 323 19.54 -4.36 10.55
CA ASN A 323 20.83 -3.66 10.64
C ASN A 323 21.07 -2.65 9.52
N SER A 324 20.33 -2.74 8.42
CA SER A 324 20.41 -1.82 7.26
C SER A 324 19.05 -1.19 6.91
N GLU A 325 18.07 -1.32 7.81
CA GLU A 325 16.72 -0.78 7.65
C GLU A 325 16.73 0.74 7.45
N VAL A 326 15.85 1.21 6.55
CA VAL A 326 15.55 2.63 6.36
C VAL A 326 14.77 3.14 7.57
N THR A 327 15.25 4.23 8.16
CA THR A 327 14.69 4.86 9.37
C THR A 327 14.33 6.32 9.08
N GLU A 328 13.62 6.98 9.99
CA GLU A 328 13.26 8.40 9.84
C GLU A 328 14.47 9.33 9.63
N SER A 329 15.67 8.94 10.08
CA SER A 329 16.91 9.70 9.90
C SER A 329 17.66 9.40 8.59
N THR A 330 17.20 8.43 7.79
CA THR A 330 17.89 8.04 6.56
C THR A 330 17.80 9.13 5.51
N THR A 331 18.95 9.54 4.96
CA THR A 331 19.05 10.59 3.91
C THR A 331 19.63 10.08 2.60
N ARG A 332 20.23 8.88 2.61
CA ARG A 332 20.83 8.23 1.44
C ARG A 332 20.39 6.78 1.39
N VAL A 333 19.85 6.35 0.26
CA VAL A 333 19.40 4.95 0.07
C VAL A 333 20.07 4.30 -1.12
N LEU A 334 20.41 3.02 -0.95
CA LEU A 334 20.79 2.12 -2.04
C LEU A 334 19.59 1.26 -2.39
N ILE A 335 19.01 1.50 -3.56
CA ILE A 335 17.91 0.71 -4.11
C ILE A 335 18.49 -0.52 -4.79
N GLU A 336 18.06 -1.70 -4.38
CA GLU A 336 18.34 -2.99 -4.98
C GLU A 336 17.27 -3.38 -6.01
N SER A 337 17.73 -3.84 -7.17
CA SER A 337 16.94 -4.59 -8.15
C SER A 337 17.74 -5.81 -8.59
N ALA A 338 17.32 -7.00 -8.15
CA ALA A 338 18.06 -8.23 -8.37
C ALA A 338 17.19 -9.35 -8.94
N TYR A 339 17.83 -10.29 -9.63
CA TYR A 339 17.24 -11.56 -9.99
C TYR A 339 17.95 -12.67 -9.22
N PHE A 340 17.17 -13.45 -8.49
CA PHE A 340 17.62 -14.62 -7.74
C PHE A 340 17.01 -15.87 -8.33
N THR A 341 17.75 -16.99 -8.29
CA THR A 341 17.22 -18.23 -8.87
C THR A 341 16.02 -18.75 -8.07
N PRO A 342 14.88 -19.03 -8.72
CA PRO A 342 13.63 -19.38 -8.03
C PRO A 342 13.77 -20.58 -7.08
N MET A 343 14.58 -21.58 -7.46
CA MET A 343 14.83 -22.76 -6.64
C MET A 343 15.51 -22.42 -5.31
N GLY A 344 16.48 -21.50 -5.31
CA GLY A 344 17.20 -21.09 -4.10
C GLY A 344 16.28 -20.35 -3.13
N ILE A 345 15.50 -19.39 -3.67
CA ILE A 345 14.52 -18.61 -2.90
C ILE A 345 13.47 -19.53 -2.29
N ARG A 346 12.86 -20.41 -3.08
CA ARG A 346 11.82 -21.34 -2.60
C ARG A 346 12.33 -22.27 -1.49
N LYS A 347 13.54 -22.81 -1.62
CA LYS A 347 14.14 -23.67 -0.60
C LYS A 347 14.37 -22.91 0.70
N THR A 348 14.90 -21.69 0.60
CA THR A 348 15.20 -20.86 1.77
C THR A 348 13.92 -20.43 2.47
N SER A 349 12.93 -19.89 1.74
CA SER A 349 11.63 -19.51 2.30
C SER A 349 10.96 -20.68 3.04
N LYS A 350 10.91 -21.88 2.44
CA LYS A 350 10.34 -23.07 3.11
C LYS A 350 11.07 -23.48 4.40
N LYS A 351 12.37 -23.22 4.52
CA LYS A 351 13.15 -23.55 5.71
C LYS A 351 12.91 -22.57 6.86
N LEU A 352 12.61 -21.32 6.54
CA LEU A 352 12.42 -20.25 7.52
C LEU A 352 11.00 -20.21 8.09
N GLY A 353 10.03 -20.86 7.42
CA GLY A 353 8.62 -20.90 7.83
C GLY A 353 7.86 -19.67 7.39
#